data_AF-A0A382X863-F1
#
_entry.id   AF-A0A382X863-F1
#
_cell.length_a   1.000
_cell.length_b   1.000
_cell.length_c   1.000
_cell.angle_alpha   90.00
_cell.angle_beta   90.00
_cell.angle_gamma   90.00
#
_symmetry.space_group_name_H-M   'P 1'
#
loop_
_entity.id
_entity.type
_entity.pdbx_description
1 polymer ?
#
loop_
_entity_poly.entity_id
_entity_poly.type
_entity_poly.pdbx_seq_one_letter_code
_entity_poly.pdbx_strand_id
1 'polypeptide(L)'
;NTSFADVYENVATNNTGGILVFNMPNLPKPGVATRVFKNEVYANNTANFAPEGGAVAGVPAGSGILINSNDFVEVFDNDIRDNETANVIISSFFATTYTERSAQPDFDPFPETIYIYNNRFSGGGSSPDGLDLQTLKLAQYGLSGSFPDVLWDGIVNEELLVDGSLPADHSICIPDENVIMLNIDMGNDFANVTEDMTAHRCSHDKLAAVVLDIAGAE
;
A
#
# COMPACT_ATOMS: atom_id res chain seq x y z
N ASN A 1 -10.35 -11.21 7.17
CA ASN A 1 -9.93 -10.44 5.99
C ASN A 1 -10.71 -10.87 4.76
N THR A 2 -10.62 -10.12 3.66
CA THR A 2 -11.34 -10.38 2.40
C THR A 2 -10.41 -11.05 1.40
N SER A 3 -10.91 -12.05 0.66
CA SER A 3 -10.15 -12.72 -0.41
C SER A 3 -10.95 -12.65 -1.71
N PHE A 4 -10.26 -12.54 -2.85
CA PHE A 4 -10.88 -12.48 -4.19
C PHE A 4 -11.90 -11.34 -4.28
N ALA A 5 -11.41 -10.10 -4.23
CA ALA A 5 -12.25 -8.91 -4.23
C ALA A 5 -11.93 -7.98 -5.41
N ASP A 6 -12.99 -7.43 -5.99
CA ASP A 6 -12.93 -6.35 -6.98
C ASP A 6 -13.43 -5.05 -6.33
N VAL A 7 -12.56 -4.05 -6.26
CA VAL A 7 -12.86 -2.71 -5.76
C VAL A 7 -12.75 -1.73 -6.92
N TYR A 8 -13.87 -1.36 -7.51
CA TYR A 8 -13.87 -0.57 -8.73
C TYR A 8 -15.04 0.40 -8.86
N GLU A 9 -14.85 1.42 -9.70
CA GLU A 9 -15.84 2.46 -10.01
C GLU A 9 -16.35 3.22 -8.76
N ASN A 10 -15.48 3.37 -7.76
CA ASN A 10 -15.75 4.17 -6.56
C ASN A 10 -15.15 5.57 -6.67
N VAL A 11 -15.72 6.50 -5.90
CA VAL A 11 -15.12 7.81 -5.60
C VAL A 11 -14.75 7.84 -4.12
N ALA A 12 -13.46 7.86 -3.80
CA ALA A 12 -12.93 7.88 -2.44
C ALA A 12 -12.21 9.21 -2.17
N THR A 13 -12.88 10.12 -1.45
CA THR A 13 -12.36 11.46 -1.15
C THR A 13 -12.79 11.97 0.22
N ASN A 14 -12.03 12.91 0.78
CA ASN A 14 -12.28 13.53 2.09
C ASN A 14 -12.31 12.53 3.27
N ASN A 15 -11.54 11.44 3.17
CA ASN A 15 -11.30 10.50 4.28
C ASN A 15 -9.90 10.73 4.88
N THR A 16 -9.52 9.91 5.87
CA THR A 16 -8.12 9.79 6.33
C THR A 16 -7.29 8.96 5.37
N GLY A 17 -7.88 7.85 4.90
CA GLY A 17 -7.34 7.03 3.83
C GLY A 17 -8.46 6.70 2.84
N GLY A 18 -8.16 6.64 1.54
CA GLY A 18 -9.15 6.38 0.50
C GLY A 18 -9.61 4.92 0.43
N ILE A 19 -8.73 4.03 -0.05
CA ILE A 19 -8.99 2.59 -0.16
C ILE A 19 -7.97 1.83 0.66
N LEU A 20 -8.43 0.97 1.57
CA LEU A 20 -7.54 0.16 2.42
C LEU A 20 -7.66 -1.32 2.04
N VAL A 21 -6.63 -1.87 1.41
CA VAL A 21 -6.47 -3.32 1.18
C VAL A 21 -5.66 -3.86 2.33
N PHE A 22 -6.37 -4.33 3.36
CA PHE A 22 -5.80 -4.45 4.70
C PHE A 22 -6.08 -5.84 5.29
N ASN A 23 -5.03 -6.50 5.78
CA ASN A 23 -5.15 -7.73 6.56
C ASN A 23 -5.05 -7.46 8.06
N MET A 24 -6.12 -7.73 8.80
CA MET A 24 -6.09 -7.68 10.25
C MET A 24 -5.46 -8.95 10.83
N PRO A 25 -4.53 -8.81 11.79
CA PRO A 25 -3.75 -9.91 12.35
C PRO A 25 -4.58 -10.89 13.18
N ASN A 26 -5.68 -10.42 13.78
CA ASN A 26 -6.48 -11.19 14.73
C ASN A 26 -7.62 -11.97 14.08
N LEU A 27 -7.81 -11.88 12.75
CA LEU A 27 -8.87 -12.58 12.04
C LEU A 27 -8.41 -13.93 11.49
N PRO A 28 -9.24 -14.97 11.57
CA PRO A 28 -8.86 -16.35 11.21
C PRO A 28 -8.74 -16.59 9.69
N LYS A 29 -9.16 -15.63 8.86
CA LYS A 29 -9.15 -15.75 7.40
C LYS A 29 -8.16 -14.74 6.82
N PRO A 30 -7.11 -15.18 6.09
CA PRO A 30 -6.19 -14.29 5.39
C PRO A 30 -6.92 -13.61 4.23
N GLY A 31 -6.47 -12.40 3.89
CA GLY A 31 -6.94 -11.68 2.71
C GLY A 31 -5.89 -11.73 1.63
N VAL A 32 -6.34 -11.89 0.38
CA VAL A 32 -5.48 -12.16 -0.77
C VAL A 32 -6.25 -11.89 -2.05
N ALA A 33 -5.55 -11.62 -3.16
CA ALA A 33 -6.13 -11.52 -4.50
C ALA A 33 -7.17 -10.40 -4.60
N THR A 34 -6.75 -9.16 -4.33
CA THR A 34 -7.61 -7.97 -4.44
C THR A 34 -7.24 -7.17 -5.67
N ARG A 35 -8.23 -6.84 -6.50
CA ARG A 35 -8.06 -5.94 -7.65
C ARG A 35 -8.72 -4.60 -7.34
N VAL A 36 -7.95 -3.51 -7.48
CA VAL A 36 -8.40 -2.14 -7.25
C VAL A 36 -8.27 -1.36 -8.56
N PHE A 37 -9.38 -1.04 -9.20
CA PHE A 37 -9.33 -0.44 -10.53
C PHE A 37 -10.46 0.53 -10.87
N LYS A 38 -10.23 1.48 -11.78
CA LYS A 38 -11.24 2.46 -12.22
C LYS A 38 -11.86 3.27 -11.08
N ASN A 39 -11.12 3.51 -10.01
CA ASN A 39 -11.56 4.38 -8.92
C ASN A 39 -11.01 5.79 -9.11
N GLU A 40 -11.74 6.78 -8.61
CA GLU A 40 -11.25 8.13 -8.37
C GLU A 40 -10.88 8.25 -6.88
N VAL A 41 -9.59 8.35 -6.56
CA VAL A 41 -9.07 8.37 -5.17
C VAL A 41 -8.31 9.66 -4.91
N TYR A 42 -8.92 10.62 -4.24
CA TYR A 42 -8.31 11.94 -4.11
C TYR A 42 -8.60 12.71 -2.83
N ALA A 43 -7.66 13.57 -2.43
CA ALA A 43 -7.81 14.48 -1.30
C ALA A 43 -8.29 13.80 0.00
N ASN A 44 -7.76 12.61 0.29
CA ASN A 44 -8.04 11.91 1.53
C ASN A 44 -7.15 12.42 2.67
N ASN A 45 -7.29 13.71 3.01
CA ASN A 45 -6.41 14.42 3.96
C ASN A 45 -7.10 14.72 5.31
N THR A 46 -8.23 14.07 5.60
CA THR A 46 -8.94 14.30 6.85
C THR A 46 -8.18 13.64 8.00
N ALA A 47 -7.95 14.39 9.08
CA ALA A 47 -7.27 13.87 10.27
C ALA A 47 -7.91 12.56 10.76
N ASN A 48 -7.07 11.60 11.18
CA ASN A 48 -7.55 10.32 11.67
C ASN A 48 -8.39 10.51 12.94
N PHE A 49 -9.61 9.97 12.92
CA PHE A 49 -10.58 10.03 14.02
C PHE A 49 -10.86 8.67 14.64
N ALA A 50 -10.12 7.64 14.23
CA ALA A 50 -10.22 6.31 14.81
C ALA A 50 -9.75 6.32 16.27
N PRO A 51 -10.43 5.61 17.18
CA PRO A 51 -9.96 5.46 18.55
C PRO A 51 -8.57 4.82 18.60
N GLU A 52 -7.72 5.27 19.52
CA GLU A 52 -6.40 4.69 19.77
C GLU A 52 -6.51 3.17 20.00
N GLY A 53 -5.59 2.41 19.39
CA GLY A 53 -5.61 0.95 19.41
C GLY A 53 -6.66 0.29 18.50
N GLY A 54 -7.49 1.08 17.81
CA GLY A 54 -8.41 0.60 16.78
C GLY A 54 -7.67 0.13 15.52
N ALA A 55 -8.36 -0.68 14.70
CA ALA A 55 -7.76 -1.35 13.54
C ALA A 55 -7.09 -0.40 12.53
N VAL A 56 -7.60 0.82 12.42
CA VAL A 56 -7.14 1.85 11.47
C VAL A 56 -6.56 3.07 12.18
N ALA A 57 -6.26 2.98 13.48
CA ALA A 57 -5.71 4.09 14.27
C ALA A 57 -4.32 4.54 13.79
N GLY A 58 -3.55 3.62 13.19
CA GLY A 58 -2.24 3.89 12.61
C GLY A 58 -2.26 4.33 11.15
N VAL A 59 -3.43 4.48 10.51
CA VAL A 59 -3.49 4.94 9.11
C VAL A 59 -3.12 6.42 9.06
N PRO A 60 -2.05 6.82 8.33
CA PRO A 60 -1.68 8.22 8.19
C PRO A 60 -2.77 8.99 7.45
N ALA A 61 -3.11 10.20 7.92
CA ALA A 61 -3.94 11.10 7.11
C ALA A 61 -3.24 11.42 5.79
N GLY A 62 -3.98 11.55 4.69
CA GLY A 62 -3.39 11.77 3.38
C GLY A 62 -2.99 10.47 2.66
N SER A 63 -3.56 9.33 3.03
CA SER A 63 -3.33 8.05 2.35
C SER A 63 -4.31 7.88 1.18
N GLY A 64 -3.83 7.69 -0.05
CA GLY A 64 -4.70 7.37 -1.19
C GLY A 64 -5.20 5.93 -1.13
N ILE A 65 -4.38 5.01 -1.63
CA ILE A 65 -4.58 3.56 -1.49
C ILE A 65 -3.53 3.02 -0.51
N LEU A 66 -3.95 2.33 0.55
CA LEU A 66 -3.05 1.67 1.50
C LEU A 66 -3.16 0.16 1.32
N ILE A 67 -2.04 -0.50 1.06
CA ILE A 67 -1.91 -1.95 1.04
C ILE A 67 -1.11 -2.36 2.27
N ASN A 68 -1.71 -3.14 3.16
CA ASN A 68 -1.06 -3.61 4.39
C ASN A 68 -1.11 -5.13 4.54
N SER A 69 0.07 -5.74 4.65
CA SER A 69 0.25 -7.18 4.91
C SER A 69 -0.61 -8.07 4.01
N ASN A 70 -0.67 -7.75 2.72
CA ASN A 70 -1.59 -8.39 1.79
C ASN A 70 -0.83 -8.84 0.54
N ASP A 71 -1.22 -10.01 0.04
CA ASP A 71 -0.58 -10.61 -1.11
C ASP A 71 -1.49 -10.60 -2.34
N PHE A 72 -0.86 -10.61 -3.52
CA PHE A 72 -1.56 -10.64 -4.80
C PHE A 72 -2.53 -9.46 -4.89
N VAL A 73 -2.01 -8.24 -4.84
CA VAL A 73 -2.82 -7.02 -4.99
C VAL A 73 -2.53 -6.39 -6.34
N GLU A 74 -3.57 -6.18 -7.13
CA GLU A 74 -3.48 -5.55 -8.45
C GLU A 74 -4.13 -4.18 -8.41
N VAL A 75 -3.35 -3.10 -8.58
CA VAL A 75 -3.85 -1.71 -8.59
C VAL A 75 -3.65 -1.13 -9.98
N PHE A 76 -4.74 -0.95 -10.72
CA PHE A 76 -4.63 -0.51 -12.12
C PHE A 76 -5.75 0.37 -12.59
N ASP A 77 -5.49 1.21 -13.60
CA ASP A 77 -6.50 2.04 -14.23
C ASP A 77 -7.27 2.94 -13.24
N ASN A 78 -6.63 3.45 -12.17
CA ASN A 78 -7.22 4.43 -11.24
C ASN A 78 -6.73 5.85 -11.49
N ASP A 79 -7.56 6.84 -11.15
CA ASP A 79 -7.19 8.25 -11.07
C ASP A 79 -6.90 8.60 -9.61
N ILE A 80 -5.63 8.80 -9.26
CA ILE A 80 -5.19 8.95 -7.87
C ILE A 80 -4.42 10.26 -7.71
N ARG A 81 -4.91 11.16 -6.83
CA ARG A 81 -4.32 12.50 -6.74
C ARG A 81 -4.50 13.19 -5.40
N ASP A 82 -3.63 14.16 -5.12
CA ASP A 82 -3.78 15.11 -4.01
C ASP A 82 -3.89 14.49 -2.60
N ASN A 83 -3.38 13.26 -2.41
CA ASN A 83 -3.30 12.63 -1.09
C ASN A 83 -1.97 13.02 -0.41
N GLU A 84 -2.06 13.75 0.71
CA GLU A 84 -0.93 14.52 1.29
C GLU A 84 0.25 13.68 1.78
N THR A 85 0.01 12.44 2.22
CA THR A 85 1.07 11.50 2.63
C THR A 85 1.64 10.75 1.45
N ALA A 86 0.82 10.02 0.71
CA ALA A 86 1.21 9.40 -0.56
C ALA A 86 -0.03 8.91 -1.32
N ASN A 87 0.09 8.79 -2.64
CA ASN A 87 -0.99 8.29 -3.49
C ASN A 87 -1.20 6.79 -3.30
N VAL A 88 -0.12 6.02 -3.20
CA VAL A 88 -0.16 4.61 -2.77
C VAL A 88 0.84 4.40 -1.63
N ILE A 89 0.42 3.73 -0.57
CA ILE A 89 1.27 3.29 0.52
C ILE A 89 1.24 1.76 0.56
N ILE A 90 2.42 1.14 0.57
CA ILE A 90 2.61 -0.29 0.77
C ILE A 90 3.32 -0.45 2.11
N SER A 91 2.74 -1.23 3.02
CA SER A 91 3.32 -1.44 4.34
C SER A 91 3.16 -2.87 4.84
N SER A 92 4.13 -3.28 5.63
CA SER A 92 4.10 -4.47 6.45
C SER A 92 3.34 -4.23 7.75
N PHE A 93 3.11 -5.30 8.47
CA PHE A 93 2.52 -5.29 9.81
C PHE A 93 3.34 -4.42 10.77
N PHE A 94 4.67 -4.38 10.60
CA PHE A 94 5.60 -3.72 11.50
C PHE A 94 5.53 -2.18 11.43
N ALA A 95 4.93 -1.63 10.38
CA ALA A 95 4.66 -0.20 10.25
C ALA A 95 3.42 0.25 11.05
N THR A 96 2.68 -0.69 11.64
CA THR A 96 1.39 -0.42 12.28
C THR A 96 1.54 -0.27 13.79
N THR A 97 0.54 0.34 14.44
CA THR A 97 0.50 0.53 15.90
C THR A 97 -0.19 -0.64 16.64
N TYR A 98 -0.28 -1.82 16.02
CA TYR A 98 -0.94 -2.96 16.66
C TYR A 98 -0.26 -3.37 17.96
N THR A 99 -1.06 -3.69 18.97
CA THR A 99 -0.55 -4.41 20.13
C THR A 99 -0.48 -5.89 19.75
N GLU A 100 0.74 -6.45 19.71
CA GLU A 100 1.09 -7.80 19.22
C GLU A 100 0.33 -8.98 19.85
N ARG A 101 -0.52 -8.75 20.86
CA ARG A 101 -1.07 -9.79 21.73
C ARG A 101 -2.19 -10.64 21.13
N SER A 102 -2.51 -10.50 19.84
CA SER A 102 -3.66 -11.19 19.24
C SER A 102 -3.49 -11.66 17.79
N ALA A 103 -2.28 -11.63 17.21
CA ALA A 103 -2.07 -12.15 15.87
C ALA A 103 -2.34 -13.67 15.80
N GLN A 104 -2.96 -14.13 14.72
CA GLN A 104 -3.06 -15.55 14.42
C GLN A 104 -1.66 -16.14 14.18
N PRO A 105 -1.39 -17.39 14.58
CA PRO A 105 -0.05 -17.99 14.43
C PRO A 105 0.47 -18.06 12.98
N ASP A 106 -0.44 -18.08 12.01
CA ASP A 106 -0.19 -18.18 10.58
C ASP A 106 -0.43 -16.85 9.85
N PHE A 107 -0.49 -15.73 10.58
CA PHE A 107 -0.61 -14.41 9.98
C PHE A 107 0.65 -14.05 9.20
N ASP A 108 0.51 -13.76 7.91
CA ASP A 108 1.57 -13.20 7.09
C ASP A 108 1.67 -11.67 7.31
N PRO A 109 2.80 -11.16 7.85
CA PRO A 109 2.95 -9.73 8.09
C PRO A 109 3.44 -8.95 6.87
N PHE A 110 3.84 -9.60 5.77
CA PHE A 110 4.51 -8.97 4.65
C PHE A 110 3.54 -8.65 3.50
N PRO A 111 3.76 -7.57 2.73
CA PRO A 111 3.06 -7.34 1.48
C PRO A 111 3.84 -7.95 0.30
N GLU A 112 3.28 -8.93 -0.39
CA GLU A 112 3.97 -9.61 -1.49
C GLU A 112 3.16 -9.64 -2.79
N THR A 113 3.84 -9.81 -3.93
CA THR A 113 3.17 -9.96 -5.24
C THR A 113 2.23 -8.80 -5.57
N ILE A 114 2.71 -7.56 -5.42
CA ILE A 114 1.93 -6.34 -5.69
C ILE A 114 2.16 -5.89 -7.11
N TYR A 115 1.10 -5.60 -7.87
CA TYR A 115 1.20 -5.15 -9.26
C TYR A 115 0.48 -3.83 -9.49
N ILE A 116 1.23 -2.77 -9.77
CA ILE A 116 0.71 -1.41 -9.94
C ILE A 116 0.99 -0.93 -11.36
N TYR A 117 -0.03 -0.66 -12.17
CA TYR A 117 0.18 -0.27 -13.56
C TYR A 117 -1.01 0.53 -14.16
N ASN A 118 -0.76 1.32 -15.20
CA ASN A 118 -1.75 2.14 -15.91
C ASN A 118 -2.57 3.08 -15.01
N ASN A 119 -2.07 3.48 -13.84
CA ASN A 119 -2.71 4.48 -13.00
C ASN A 119 -2.30 5.90 -13.43
N ARG A 120 -3.16 6.88 -13.19
CA ARG A 120 -2.89 8.29 -13.50
C ARG A 120 -2.71 9.02 -12.18
N PHE A 121 -1.46 9.39 -11.90
CA PHE A 121 -1.09 10.08 -10.68
C PHE A 121 -0.91 11.58 -10.92
N SER A 122 -1.32 12.40 -9.96
CA SER A 122 -0.99 13.84 -9.96
C SER A 122 -1.04 14.42 -8.55
N GLY A 123 -0.07 15.24 -8.16
CA GLY A 123 -0.04 15.83 -6.82
C GLY A 123 0.08 14.78 -5.70
N GLY A 124 -0.04 15.22 -4.44
CA GLY A 124 0.16 14.37 -3.26
C GLY A 124 1.61 14.34 -2.77
N GLY A 125 1.83 13.68 -1.63
CA GLY A 125 3.17 13.50 -1.02
C GLY A 125 3.82 14.77 -0.45
N SER A 126 3.11 15.90 -0.44
CA SER A 126 3.68 17.21 -0.10
C SER A 126 3.70 17.49 1.41
N SER A 127 2.82 16.82 2.18
CA SER A 127 2.61 17.08 3.61
C SER A 127 2.28 15.78 4.35
N PRO A 128 3.25 14.84 4.46
CA PRO A 128 2.97 13.56 5.10
C PRO A 128 2.63 13.69 6.58
N ASP A 129 1.77 12.79 7.03
CA ASP A 129 1.38 12.69 8.43
C ASP A 129 2.43 11.91 9.24
N GLY A 130 2.65 12.34 10.48
CA GLY A 130 3.70 11.81 11.36
C GLY A 130 5.08 12.49 11.22
N LEU A 131 5.75 12.68 12.36
CA LEU A 131 7.02 13.42 12.45
C LEU A 131 8.16 12.77 11.64
N ASP A 132 8.22 11.44 11.62
CA ASP A 132 9.28 10.71 10.93
C ASP A 132 9.17 10.89 9.41
N LEU A 133 7.96 10.75 8.84
CA LEU A 133 7.74 10.99 7.41
C LEU A 133 7.96 12.46 7.03
N GLN A 134 7.57 13.42 7.88
CA GLN A 134 7.87 14.84 7.65
C GLN A 134 9.37 15.12 7.65
N THR A 135 10.10 14.52 8.58
CA THR A 135 11.56 14.65 8.68
C THR A 135 12.23 14.01 7.46
N LEU A 136 11.79 12.82 7.07
CA LEU A 136 12.28 12.13 5.89
C LEU A 136 12.02 12.95 4.61
N LYS A 137 10.80 13.46 4.43
CA LYS A 137 10.43 14.30 3.30
C LYS A 137 11.30 15.54 3.22
N LEU A 138 11.53 16.20 4.35
CA LEU A 138 12.42 17.35 4.43
C LEU A 138 13.87 16.98 4.07
N ALA A 139 14.37 15.85 4.55
CA ALA A 139 15.74 15.40 4.31
C ALA A 139 15.98 15.02 2.83
N GLN A 140 15.04 14.32 2.20
CA GLN A 140 15.18 13.79 0.84
C GLN A 140 14.76 14.79 -0.24
N TYR A 141 13.69 15.55 0.00
CA TYR A 141 13.04 16.39 -1.03
C TYR A 141 12.98 17.88 -0.67
N GLY A 142 13.37 18.26 0.54
CA GLY A 142 13.34 19.64 1.00
C GLY A 142 11.93 20.18 1.27
N LEU A 143 11.85 21.47 1.58
CA LEU A 143 10.60 22.12 2.01
C LEU A 143 9.50 22.08 0.93
N SER A 144 9.87 22.35 -0.33
CA SER A 144 8.94 22.43 -1.46
C SER A 144 8.78 21.13 -2.25
N GLY A 145 9.56 20.10 -1.93
CA GLY A 145 9.46 18.81 -2.60
C GLY A 145 8.22 18.04 -2.18
N SER A 146 8.06 16.84 -2.73
CA SER A 146 6.98 15.89 -2.40
C SER A 146 7.53 14.48 -2.54
N PHE A 147 7.01 13.54 -1.76
CA PHE A 147 7.23 12.12 -2.02
C PHE A 147 6.73 11.73 -3.42
N PRO A 148 7.30 10.69 -4.04
CA PRO A 148 6.80 10.13 -5.28
C PRO A 148 5.45 9.43 -5.07
N ASP A 149 4.89 8.89 -6.15
CA ASP A 149 3.52 8.36 -6.18
C ASP A 149 3.30 7.17 -5.23
N VAL A 150 4.31 6.33 -5.08
CA VAL A 150 4.26 5.13 -4.24
C VAL A 150 5.27 5.25 -3.10
N LEU A 151 4.81 4.98 -1.87
CA LEU A 151 5.64 4.89 -0.68
C LEU A 151 5.62 3.43 -0.19
N TRP A 152 6.78 2.84 0.02
CA TRP A 152 6.90 1.49 0.56
C TRP A 152 7.80 1.48 1.80
N ASP A 153 7.35 0.82 2.86
CA ASP A 153 8.11 0.69 4.11
C ASP A 153 9.44 -0.07 3.99
N GLY A 154 9.60 -0.86 2.92
CA GLY A 154 10.84 -1.58 2.62
C GLY A 154 11.02 -2.89 3.36
N ILE A 155 10.05 -3.32 4.16
CA ILE A 155 10.16 -4.57 4.93
C ILE A 155 9.70 -5.76 4.08
N VAL A 156 10.56 -6.77 4.00
CA VAL A 156 10.37 -7.99 3.21
C VAL A 156 10.49 -9.24 4.07
N ASN A 157 9.93 -10.35 3.61
CA ASN A 157 10.18 -11.65 4.19
C ASN A 157 11.59 -12.14 3.83
N GLU A 158 12.51 -12.11 4.80
CA GLU A 158 13.90 -12.53 4.58
C GLU A 158 14.03 -14.01 4.17
N GLU A 159 13.06 -14.86 4.54
CA GLU A 159 13.07 -16.29 4.21
C GLU A 159 12.85 -16.56 2.71
N LEU A 160 12.28 -15.58 1.99
CA LEU A 160 12.02 -15.68 0.55
C LEU A 160 13.15 -15.11 -0.31
N LEU A 161 14.17 -14.50 0.29
CA LEU A 161 15.24 -13.86 -0.45
C LEU A 161 16.10 -14.90 -1.19
N VAL A 162 16.36 -14.61 -2.47
CA VAL A 162 17.31 -15.33 -3.31
C VAL A 162 18.42 -14.35 -3.69
N ASP A 163 19.66 -14.66 -3.32
CA ASP A 163 20.82 -13.79 -3.52
C ASP A 163 20.64 -12.36 -2.96
N GLY A 164 19.88 -12.23 -1.87
CA GLY A 164 19.65 -10.96 -1.17
C GLY A 164 18.56 -10.08 -1.77
N SER A 165 17.71 -10.61 -2.67
CA SER A 165 16.57 -9.89 -3.23
C SER A 165 15.34 -10.80 -3.29
N LEU A 166 14.15 -10.19 -3.22
CA LEU A 166 12.93 -10.95 -3.47
C LEU A 166 12.92 -11.45 -4.92
N PRO A 167 12.55 -12.72 -5.16
CA PRO A 167 12.31 -13.20 -6.51
C PRO A 167 11.11 -12.45 -7.14
N ALA A 168 11.08 -12.45 -8.46
CA ALA A 168 10.14 -11.62 -9.23
C ALA A 168 8.67 -11.93 -8.90
N ASP A 169 8.35 -13.18 -8.56
CA ASP A 169 7.01 -13.65 -8.20
C ASP A 169 6.53 -13.18 -6.83
N HIS A 170 7.42 -12.78 -5.91
CA HIS A 170 7.05 -12.18 -4.61
C HIS A 170 7.25 -10.65 -4.57
N SER A 171 7.81 -10.07 -5.63
CA SER A 171 8.20 -8.66 -5.68
C SER A 171 7.01 -7.70 -5.84
N ILE A 172 7.25 -6.42 -5.55
CA ILE A 172 6.39 -5.31 -5.97
C ILE A 172 6.80 -4.94 -7.41
N CYS A 173 5.87 -5.04 -8.37
CA CYS A 173 6.10 -4.71 -9.76
C CYS A 173 5.34 -3.46 -10.19
N ILE A 174 6.07 -2.50 -10.78
CA ILE A 174 5.57 -1.24 -11.32
C ILE A 174 6.25 -1.01 -12.69
N PRO A 175 5.66 -1.48 -13.80
CA PRO A 175 6.28 -1.40 -15.13
C PRO A 175 6.25 0.03 -15.72
N ASP A 176 5.36 0.90 -15.22
CA ASP A 176 5.21 2.26 -15.72
C ASP A 176 6.46 3.10 -15.39
N GLU A 177 7.22 3.50 -16.41
CA GLU A 177 8.51 4.18 -16.24
C GLU A 177 8.39 5.54 -15.53
N ASN A 178 7.25 6.21 -15.69
CA ASN A 178 6.96 7.51 -15.10
C ASN A 178 6.44 7.43 -13.65
N VAL A 179 6.22 6.22 -13.11
CA VAL A 179 5.79 6.01 -11.73
C VAL A 179 7.00 5.60 -10.89
N ILE A 180 7.25 6.36 -9.83
CA ILE A 180 8.38 6.15 -8.91
C ILE A 180 7.85 5.66 -7.56
N MET A 181 8.60 4.74 -6.95
CA MET A 181 8.38 4.29 -5.60
C MET A 181 9.55 4.71 -4.72
N LEU A 182 9.24 5.29 -3.55
CA LEU A 182 10.20 5.52 -2.49
C LEU A 182 10.16 4.33 -1.52
N ASN A 183 11.24 3.56 -1.46
CA ASN A 183 11.49 2.62 -0.38
C ASN A 183 12.14 3.40 0.78
N ILE A 184 11.50 3.42 1.94
CA ILE A 184 11.99 4.17 3.10
C ILE A 184 12.90 3.37 4.03
N ASP A 185 13.13 2.08 3.76
CA ASP A 185 14.01 1.21 4.55
C ASP A 185 13.70 1.28 6.06
N MET A 186 12.41 1.19 6.41
CA MET A 186 11.93 1.40 7.77
C MET A 186 12.50 0.38 8.75
N GLY A 187 12.69 -0.87 8.31
CA GLY A 187 13.27 -1.94 9.13
C GLY A 187 14.73 -1.70 9.53
N ASN A 188 15.44 -0.79 8.86
CA ASN A 188 16.82 -0.42 9.15
C ASN A 188 16.96 1.06 9.52
N ASP A 189 15.98 1.64 10.21
CA ASP A 189 15.98 3.02 10.69
C ASP A 189 16.23 4.06 9.57
N PHE A 190 15.66 3.84 8.38
CA PHE A 190 15.79 4.72 7.21
C PHE A 190 17.23 4.85 6.66
N ALA A 191 18.09 3.86 6.93
CA ALA A 191 19.50 3.92 6.56
C ALA A 191 19.75 3.97 5.04
N ASN A 192 18.92 3.27 4.25
CA ASN A 192 19.08 3.13 2.79
C ASN A 192 17.82 3.52 2.02
N VAL A 193 17.25 4.68 2.35
CA VAL A 193 16.12 5.26 1.59
C VAL A 193 16.51 5.39 0.12
N THR A 194 15.68 4.85 -0.78
CA THR A 194 16.01 4.74 -2.20
C THR A 194 14.78 4.82 -3.11
N GLU A 195 14.99 5.32 -4.32
CA GLU A 195 14.05 5.29 -5.44
C GLU A 195 14.52 4.33 -6.54
N ASP A 196 15.44 3.41 -6.23
CA ASP A 196 15.93 2.42 -7.20
C ASP A 196 14.82 1.47 -7.64
N MET A 197 14.33 1.69 -8.85
CA MET A 197 13.26 0.90 -9.44
C MET A 197 13.76 -0.36 -10.15
N THR A 198 15.06 -0.65 -10.18
CA THR A 198 15.64 -1.74 -11.01
C THR A 198 14.96 -3.08 -10.75
N ALA A 199 14.76 -3.46 -9.48
CA ALA A 199 14.07 -4.70 -9.10
C ALA A 199 12.55 -4.63 -9.25
N HIS A 200 11.99 -3.42 -9.40
CA HIS A 200 10.55 -3.16 -9.44
C HIS A 200 10.00 -2.92 -10.85
N ARG A 201 10.87 -2.78 -11.86
CA ARG A 201 10.49 -2.73 -13.28
C ARG A 201 10.24 -4.14 -13.82
N CYS A 202 9.28 -4.83 -13.22
CA CYS A 202 8.84 -6.18 -13.55
C CYS A 202 7.34 -6.22 -13.85
N SER A 203 6.78 -7.42 -14.05
CA SER A 203 5.34 -7.62 -14.24
C SER A 203 4.91 -8.94 -13.63
N HIS A 204 3.68 -8.95 -13.12
CA HIS A 204 3.00 -10.15 -12.64
C HIS A 204 1.92 -10.60 -13.63
N ASP A 205 1.53 -11.87 -13.52
CA ASP A 205 0.30 -12.33 -14.16
C ASP A 205 -0.91 -11.59 -13.56
N LYS A 206 -1.83 -11.15 -14.43
CA LYS A 206 -3.02 -10.40 -14.00
C LYS A 206 -4.01 -11.30 -13.29
N LEU A 207 -4.65 -10.78 -12.24
CA LEU A 207 -5.64 -11.54 -11.50
C LEU A 207 -6.94 -11.68 -12.32
N ALA A 208 -7.52 -12.87 -12.25
CA ALA A 208 -8.81 -13.15 -12.87
C ALA A 208 -9.91 -12.30 -12.22
N ALA A 209 -10.96 -11.99 -12.99
CA ALA A 209 -12.12 -11.31 -12.45
C ALA A 209 -12.86 -12.14 -11.42
N VAL A 210 -13.34 -11.48 -10.37
CA VAL A 210 -14.12 -12.14 -9.33
C VAL A 210 -15.46 -12.54 -9.92
N VAL A 211 -15.74 -13.84 -9.89
CA VAL A 211 -17.03 -14.38 -10.28
C VAL A 211 -17.82 -14.65 -9.00
N LEU A 212 -18.89 -13.88 -8.81
CA LEU A 212 -19.83 -14.13 -7.72
C LEU A 212 -20.81 -15.22 -8.17
N ASP A 213 -20.82 -16.34 -7.47
CA ASP A 213 -21.87 -17.35 -7.64
C ASP A 213 -23.12 -16.85 -6.91
N ILE A 214 -24.01 -16.18 -7.64
CA ILE A 214 -25.28 -15.71 -7.09
C ILE A 214 -26.25 -16.89 -7.10
N ALA A 215 -26.19 -17.71 -6.06
CA ALA A 215 -27.19 -18.74 -5.84
C ALA A 215 -28.59 -18.08 -5.69
N GLY A 216 -29.46 -18.25 -6.68
CA GLY A 216 -30.89 -17.92 -6.59
C GLY A 216 -31.43 -16.79 -7.48
N ALA A 217 -30.75 -16.42 -8.58
CA ALA A 217 -31.38 -15.62 -9.63
C ALA A 217 -32.22 -16.52 -10.57
N GLU A 218 -33.40 -16.93 -10.10
CA GLU A 218 -34.52 -17.37 -10.97
C GLU A 218 -35.60 -16.28 -11.02
#